data_AF-A0AAJ6JE45-F1
#
_entry.id   AF-A0AAJ6JE45-F1
#
_cell.length_a   1.000
_cell.length_b   1.000
_cell.length_c   1.000
_cell.angle_alpha   90.00
_cell.angle_beta   90.00
_cell.angle_gamma   90.00
#
_symmetry.space_group_name_H-M   'P 1'
#
loop_
_entity.id
_entity.type
_entity.pdbx_description
1 polymer ?
#
loop_
_entity_poly.entity_id
_entity_poly.type
_entity_poly.pdbx_seq_one_letter_code
_entity_poly.pdbx_strand_id
1 'polypeptide(L)'
;MKRSFWIVALCLSSAGAWAGVIVTPRVSVFEKALNVILATAVPQMSEALRERTVKNYEDAPANKAQAIELTSAGPWRSTNHEDQSVAGDRALEGCQLRYGKPCALIAVNEEIVAEGQLISKDMPRLHYSGEFAPAQIPAITLATRLKPEVQSYFGAAEPKAMAIHPWGRLFVSKDRKNLRDNADVALANCNNDPVRKGRDGNCFLYALNNDVVISRRLQIFPTAR
;
A
#
# COMPACT_ATOMS: atom_id res chain seq x y z
N MET A 1 -46.90 73.28 10.20
CA MET A 1 -47.98 72.31 9.88
C MET A 1 -47.76 71.76 8.47
N LYS A 2 -47.44 70.46 8.32
CA LYS A 2 -47.52 69.59 7.12
C LYS A 2 -46.67 68.33 7.41
N ARG A 3 -47.28 67.34 8.08
CA ARG A 3 -47.84 66.07 7.55
C ARG A 3 -46.76 65.01 7.24
N SER A 4 -46.51 64.15 8.23
CA SER A 4 -45.76 62.90 8.13
C SER A 4 -46.52 61.88 7.28
N PHE A 5 -45.83 61.24 6.34
CA PHE A 5 -46.29 60.05 5.62
C PHE A 5 -45.63 58.81 6.27
N TRP A 6 -46.45 57.89 6.77
CA TRP A 6 -46.02 56.57 7.19
C TRP A 6 -46.21 55.61 6.01
N ILE A 7 -45.13 54.96 5.56
CA ILE A 7 -45.20 53.86 4.59
C ILE A 7 -45.17 52.55 5.39
N VAL A 8 -46.27 51.80 5.29
CA VAL A 8 -46.38 50.42 5.79
C VAL A 8 -45.80 49.50 4.72
N ALA A 9 -44.68 48.85 5.02
CA ALA A 9 -44.09 47.81 4.17
C ALA A 9 -44.70 46.44 4.53
N LEU A 10 -45.51 45.88 3.62
CA LEU A 10 -45.92 44.48 3.67
C LEU A 10 -44.76 43.58 3.19
N CYS A 11 -44.19 42.80 4.10
CA CYS A 11 -43.29 41.69 3.75
C CYS A 11 -44.13 40.47 3.32
N LEU A 12 -44.12 40.13 2.03
CA LEU A 12 -44.54 38.80 1.58
C LEU A 12 -43.42 37.79 1.86
N SER A 13 -43.64 36.89 2.81
CA SER A 13 -42.78 35.74 3.04
C SER A 13 -43.15 34.63 2.05
N SER A 14 -42.36 34.45 1.00
CA SER A 14 -42.44 33.27 0.14
C SER A 14 -41.86 32.06 0.90
N ALA A 15 -42.75 31.17 1.33
CA ALA A 15 -42.39 29.84 1.81
C ALA A 15 -41.84 29.00 0.64
N GLY A 16 -40.54 29.10 0.40
CA GLY A 16 -39.84 28.21 -0.53
C GLY A 16 -39.73 26.82 0.11
N ALA A 17 -40.48 25.85 -0.42
CA ALA A 17 -40.29 24.44 -0.11
C ALA A 17 -38.92 23.99 -0.70
N TRP A 18 -37.92 23.83 0.17
CA TRP A 18 -36.67 23.18 -0.19
C TRP A 18 -36.93 21.68 -0.34
N ALA A 19 -37.24 21.24 -1.55
CA ALA A 19 -37.14 19.84 -1.91
C ALA A 19 -35.66 19.45 -1.87
N GLY A 20 -35.20 18.95 -0.71
CA GLY A 20 -33.87 18.39 -0.57
C GLY A 20 -33.73 17.23 -1.55
N VAL A 21 -32.88 17.41 -2.57
CA VAL A 21 -32.43 16.30 -3.41
C VAL A 21 -31.67 15.35 -2.50
N ILE A 22 -32.30 14.25 -2.12
CA ILE A 22 -31.60 13.12 -1.51
C ILE A 22 -30.72 12.56 -2.62
N VAL A 23 -29.47 13.05 -2.71
CA VAL A 23 -28.43 12.40 -3.50
C VAL A 23 -28.08 11.14 -2.74
N THR A 24 -28.82 10.05 -2.95
CA THR A 24 -28.32 8.72 -2.60
C THR A 24 -27.02 8.54 -3.38
N PRO A 25 -25.87 8.31 -2.73
CA PRO A 25 -24.63 8.03 -3.43
C PRO A 25 -24.87 6.83 -4.33
N ARG A 26 -24.71 6.98 -5.65
CA ARG A 26 -24.67 5.83 -6.55
C ARG A 26 -23.36 5.11 -6.29
N VAL A 27 -23.40 4.12 -5.41
CA VAL A 27 -22.34 3.11 -5.21
C VAL A 27 -21.86 2.65 -6.58
N SER A 28 -20.56 2.79 -6.84
CA SER A 28 -20.02 2.54 -8.18
C SER A 28 -20.16 1.06 -8.56
N VAL A 29 -20.24 0.75 -9.86
CA VAL A 29 -20.30 -0.66 -10.31
C VAL A 29 -19.06 -1.42 -9.84
N PHE A 30 -17.91 -0.74 -9.85
CA PHE A 30 -16.64 -1.25 -9.34
C PHE A 30 -16.70 -1.56 -7.84
N GLU A 31 -17.23 -0.62 -7.03
CA GLU A 31 -17.38 -0.78 -5.57
C GLU A 31 -18.15 -2.06 -5.23
N LYS A 32 -19.27 -2.28 -5.93
CA LYS A 32 -20.10 -3.49 -5.78
C LYS A 32 -19.34 -4.75 -6.19
N ALA A 33 -18.67 -4.72 -7.34
CA ALA A 33 -17.93 -5.87 -7.84
C ALA A 33 -16.77 -6.26 -6.90
N LEU A 34 -16.03 -5.29 -6.39
CA LEU A 34 -14.94 -5.51 -5.45
C LEU A 34 -15.47 -6.09 -4.12
N ASN A 35 -16.58 -5.57 -3.60
CA ASN A 35 -17.19 -6.11 -2.39
C ASN A 35 -17.66 -7.56 -2.56
N VAL A 36 -18.28 -7.89 -3.70
CA VAL A 36 -18.72 -9.26 -4.03
C VAL A 36 -17.52 -10.21 -4.10
N ILE A 37 -16.43 -9.80 -4.73
CA ILE A 37 -15.21 -10.62 -4.81
C ILE A 37 -14.62 -10.86 -3.44
N LEU A 38 -14.50 -9.82 -2.60
CA LEU A 38 -13.99 -9.98 -1.24
C LEU A 38 -14.88 -10.91 -0.40
N ALA A 39 -16.21 -10.78 -0.52
CA ALA A 39 -17.14 -11.64 0.20
C ALA A 39 -17.07 -13.10 -0.25
N THR A 40 -16.82 -13.33 -1.54
CA THR A 40 -16.79 -14.68 -2.13
C THR A 40 -15.45 -15.37 -1.91
N ALA A 41 -14.34 -14.68 -2.22
CA ALA A 41 -13.01 -15.26 -2.20
C ALA A 41 -12.39 -15.32 -0.81
N VAL A 42 -12.93 -14.55 0.13
CA VAL A 42 -12.39 -14.39 1.47
C VAL A 42 -13.53 -14.34 2.50
N PRO A 43 -14.34 -15.42 2.61
CA PRO A 43 -15.57 -15.42 3.41
C PRO A 43 -15.34 -15.15 4.91
N GLN A 44 -14.12 -15.38 5.41
CA GLN A 44 -13.72 -15.07 6.78
C GLN A 44 -13.47 -13.58 7.03
N MET A 45 -13.38 -12.75 5.97
CA MET A 45 -13.30 -11.29 6.11
C MET A 45 -14.66 -10.74 6.53
N SER A 46 -14.71 -10.04 7.68
CA SER A 46 -15.95 -9.42 8.16
C SER A 46 -16.45 -8.34 7.19
N GLU A 47 -17.76 -8.12 7.17
CA GLU A 47 -18.40 -7.09 6.34
C GLU A 47 -17.79 -5.71 6.56
N ALA A 48 -17.64 -5.29 7.82
CA ALA A 48 -17.01 -4.01 8.17
C ALA A 48 -15.56 -3.88 7.67
N LEU A 49 -14.81 -4.99 7.59
CA LEU A 49 -13.45 -4.98 7.02
C LEU A 49 -13.50 -4.93 5.48
N ARG A 50 -14.44 -5.61 4.84
CA ARG A 50 -14.65 -5.50 3.38
C ARG A 50 -15.02 -4.08 2.98
N GLU A 51 -16.05 -3.49 3.59
CA GLU A 51 -16.48 -2.11 3.32
C GLU A 51 -15.34 -1.11 3.47
N ARG A 52 -14.57 -1.22 4.56
CA ARG A 52 -13.39 -0.39 4.79
C ARG A 52 -12.32 -0.61 3.72
N THR A 53 -12.11 -1.85 3.27
CA THR A 53 -11.13 -2.18 2.24
C THR A 53 -11.53 -1.56 0.91
N VAL A 54 -12.80 -1.71 0.51
CA VAL A 54 -13.37 -1.13 -0.70
C VAL A 54 -13.28 0.40 -0.66
N LYS A 55 -13.78 1.03 0.42
CA LYS A 55 -13.72 2.48 0.58
C LYS A 55 -12.29 3.02 0.49
N ASN A 56 -11.38 2.40 1.24
CA ASN A 56 -9.99 2.81 1.24
C ASN A 56 -9.34 2.64 -0.15
N TYR A 57 -9.80 1.67 -0.94
CA TYR A 57 -9.32 1.47 -2.29
C TYR A 57 -9.85 2.55 -3.24
N GLU A 58 -11.13 2.89 -3.18
CA GLU A 58 -11.69 3.98 -3.99
C GLU A 58 -11.02 5.33 -3.67
N ASP A 59 -10.83 5.63 -2.38
CA ASP A 59 -10.18 6.86 -1.90
C ASP A 59 -8.66 6.91 -2.21
N ALA A 60 -8.07 5.79 -2.66
CA ALA A 60 -6.64 5.72 -2.93
C ALA A 60 -6.26 6.40 -4.26
N PRO A 61 -5.06 7.01 -4.33
CA PRO A 61 -4.54 7.58 -5.58
C PRO A 61 -4.44 6.56 -6.71
N ALA A 62 -4.50 7.06 -7.95
CA ALA A 62 -4.39 6.26 -9.17
C ALA A 62 -3.10 5.44 -9.27
N ASN A 63 -3.05 4.55 -10.28
CA ASN A 63 -2.03 3.53 -10.45
C ASN A 63 -1.88 2.71 -9.16
N LYS A 64 -3.01 2.13 -8.77
CA LYS A 64 -3.20 1.34 -7.55
C LYS A 64 -3.61 -0.08 -7.87
N ALA A 65 -3.37 -0.97 -6.93
CA ALA A 65 -3.80 -2.35 -7.03
C ALA A 65 -4.11 -2.93 -5.65
N GLN A 66 -5.04 -3.87 -5.62
CA GLN A 66 -5.47 -4.59 -4.43
C GLN A 66 -5.12 -6.06 -4.58
N ALA A 67 -4.40 -6.58 -3.59
CA ALA A 67 -4.12 -7.99 -3.41
C ALA A 67 -4.71 -8.48 -2.08
N ILE A 68 -4.78 -9.80 -1.94
CA ILE A 68 -5.23 -10.47 -0.73
C ILE A 68 -4.35 -11.70 -0.45
N GLU A 69 -3.98 -11.90 0.80
CA GLU A 69 -3.51 -13.21 1.28
C GLU A 69 -4.72 -14.08 1.67
N LEU A 70 -4.88 -15.20 0.96
CA LEU A 70 -6.10 -16.01 1.00
C LEU A 70 -6.36 -16.72 2.35
N THR A 71 -5.32 -17.07 3.11
CA THR A 71 -5.49 -17.83 4.36
C THR A 71 -6.04 -16.94 5.49
N SER A 72 -5.36 -15.82 5.74
CA SER A 72 -5.62 -14.89 6.85
C SER A 72 -6.57 -13.76 6.48
N ALA A 73 -7.05 -13.73 5.22
CA ALA A 73 -7.85 -12.65 4.70
C ALA A 73 -7.16 -11.28 4.77
N GLY A 74 -5.83 -11.23 4.63
CA GLY A 74 -5.07 -10.00 4.76
C GLY A 74 -5.15 -9.15 3.49
N PRO A 75 -5.86 -8.00 3.46
CA PRO A 75 -5.88 -7.14 2.29
C PRO A 75 -4.59 -6.33 2.22
N TRP A 76 -4.06 -6.20 1.01
CA TRP A 76 -2.90 -5.37 0.73
C TRP A 76 -3.14 -4.44 -0.45
N ARG A 77 -2.89 -3.15 -0.26
CA ARG A 77 -2.98 -2.16 -1.32
C ARG A 77 -1.64 -1.51 -1.57
N SER A 78 -1.33 -1.29 -2.85
CA SER A 78 -0.24 -0.42 -3.27
C SER A 78 -0.78 0.65 -4.22
N THR A 79 -0.18 1.84 -4.23
CA THR A 79 -0.74 3.06 -4.84
C THR A 79 0.38 3.97 -5.35
N ASN A 80 0.03 5.00 -6.15
CA ASN A 80 0.98 6.00 -6.67
C ASN A 80 2.14 5.38 -7.47
N HIS A 81 1.87 4.32 -8.23
CA HIS A 81 2.88 3.77 -9.12
C HIS A 81 3.05 4.62 -10.38
N GLU A 82 4.21 4.48 -11.03
CA GLU A 82 4.54 5.17 -12.27
C GLU A 82 3.52 4.91 -13.39
N ASP A 83 2.93 3.71 -13.42
CA ASP A 83 1.97 3.29 -14.43
C ASP A 83 1.05 2.17 -13.89
N GLN A 84 -0.11 2.00 -14.52
CA GLN A 84 -1.05 0.91 -14.27
C GLN A 84 -0.39 -0.48 -14.40
N SER A 85 0.43 -0.70 -15.42
CA SER A 85 0.98 -2.03 -15.77
C SER A 85 1.84 -2.64 -14.68
N VAL A 86 2.44 -1.81 -13.81
CA VAL A 86 3.28 -2.28 -12.70
C VAL A 86 2.51 -2.43 -11.39
N ALA A 87 1.35 -1.80 -11.24
CA ALA A 87 0.65 -1.70 -9.96
C ALA A 87 0.29 -3.08 -9.40
N GLY A 88 -0.19 -4.00 -10.25
CA GLY A 88 -0.53 -5.37 -9.86
C GLY A 88 0.66 -6.11 -9.25
N ASP A 89 1.81 -6.12 -9.94
CA ASP A 89 3.02 -6.77 -9.43
C ASP A 89 3.52 -6.13 -8.14
N ARG A 90 3.41 -4.79 -7.98
CA ARG A 90 3.81 -4.10 -6.74
C ARG A 90 2.91 -4.42 -5.56
N ALA A 91 1.61 -4.54 -5.78
CA ALA A 91 0.69 -4.97 -4.75
C ALA A 91 0.97 -6.43 -4.33
N LEU A 92 1.23 -7.32 -5.28
CA LEU A 92 1.58 -8.71 -4.97
C LEU A 92 2.91 -8.84 -4.23
N GLU A 93 3.95 -8.11 -4.67
CA GLU A 93 5.25 -8.07 -3.99
C GLU A 93 5.11 -7.56 -2.55
N GLY A 94 4.41 -6.43 -2.34
CA GLY A 94 4.19 -5.89 -1.00
C GLY A 94 3.36 -6.82 -0.11
N CYS A 95 2.32 -7.44 -0.68
CA CYS A 95 1.46 -8.38 0.03
C CYS A 95 2.25 -9.60 0.50
N GLN A 96 3.00 -10.24 -0.39
CA GLN A 96 3.80 -11.41 -0.03
C GLN A 96 4.94 -11.04 0.92
N LEU A 97 5.49 -9.82 0.83
CA LEU A 97 6.48 -9.34 1.79
C LEU A 97 5.85 -9.15 3.18
N ARG A 98 4.61 -8.64 3.26
CA ARG A 98 3.85 -8.44 4.51
C ARG A 98 3.43 -9.73 5.20
N TYR A 99 2.89 -10.68 4.42
CA TYR A 99 2.24 -11.88 4.96
C TYR A 99 3.09 -13.13 4.84
N GLY A 100 4.22 -13.07 4.14
CA GLY A 100 5.14 -14.20 3.98
C GLY A 100 4.61 -15.32 3.08
N LYS A 101 3.46 -15.13 2.42
CA LYS A 101 2.80 -16.12 1.55
C LYS A 101 2.39 -15.49 0.22
N PRO A 102 2.39 -16.25 -0.89
CA PRO A 102 1.85 -15.80 -2.16
C PRO A 102 0.44 -15.23 -2.03
N CYS A 103 0.20 -14.08 -2.65
CA CYS A 103 -1.08 -13.38 -2.61
C CYS A 103 -1.80 -13.47 -3.96
N ALA A 104 -3.11 -13.28 -3.96
CA ALA A 104 -3.91 -13.16 -5.17
C ALA A 104 -4.21 -11.68 -5.47
N LEU A 105 -4.20 -11.32 -6.76
CA LEU A 105 -4.55 -9.98 -7.23
C LEU A 105 -6.06 -9.92 -7.50
N ILE A 106 -6.73 -8.86 -7.07
CA ILE A 106 -8.20 -8.73 -7.23
C ILE A 106 -8.62 -7.51 -8.04
N ALA A 107 -7.86 -6.41 -7.96
CA ALA A 107 -8.14 -5.20 -8.72
C ALA A 107 -6.87 -4.44 -9.09
N VAL A 108 -6.93 -3.74 -10.23
CA VAL A 108 -5.95 -2.73 -10.66
C VAL A 108 -6.74 -1.52 -11.14
N ASN A 109 -6.48 -0.35 -10.55
CA ASN A 109 -7.32 0.84 -10.75
C ASN A 109 -8.82 0.48 -10.61
N GLU A 110 -9.68 0.92 -11.50
CA GLU A 110 -11.13 0.67 -11.46
C GLU A 110 -11.52 -0.61 -12.22
N GLU A 111 -10.57 -1.53 -12.42
CA GLU A 111 -10.77 -2.83 -13.07
C GLU A 111 -10.62 -3.97 -12.08
N ILE A 112 -11.58 -4.89 -12.13
CA ILE A 112 -11.51 -6.18 -11.46
C ILE A 112 -10.73 -7.13 -12.36
N VAL A 113 -9.63 -7.69 -11.83
CA VAL A 113 -8.75 -8.60 -12.58
C VAL A 113 -8.86 -10.06 -12.11
N ALA A 114 -9.75 -10.31 -11.15
CA ALA A 114 -10.07 -11.64 -10.69
C ALA A 114 -11.12 -12.29 -11.61
N GLU A 115 -10.72 -13.32 -12.34
CA GLU A 115 -11.63 -14.14 -13.15
C GLU A 115 -11.86 -15.50 -12.46
N GLY A 116 -13.08 -15.74 -11.99
CA GLY A 116 -13.42 -17.00 -11.33
C GLY A 116 -12.69 -17.20 -9.99
N GLN A 117 -11.86 -18.24 -9.88
CA GLN A 117 -11.15 -18.56 -8.65
C GLN A 117 -9.88 -17.69 -8.50
N LEU A 118 -9.68 -17.09 -7.32
CA LEU A 118 -8.45 -16.35 -7.04
C LEU A 118 -7.22 -17.25 -7.08
N ILE A 119 -6.25 -16.88 -7.92
CA ILE A 119 -4.98 -17.57 -8.07
C ILE A 119 -3.91 -16.78 -7.32
N SER A 120 -3.30 -17.41 -6.31
CA SER A 120 -2.12 -16.84 -5.66
C SER A 120 -0.91 -16.86 -6.60
N LYS A 121 -0.19 -15.74 -6.69
CA LYS A 121 1.05 -15.60 -7.44
C LYS A 121 2.23 -15.44 -6.49
N ASP A 122 3.23 -16.29 -6.67
CA ASP A 122 4.52 -16.17 -6.00
C ASP A 122 5.40 -15.16 -6.74
N MET A 123 6.02 -14.22 -6.02
CA MET A 123 6.75 -13.09 -6.59
C MET A 123 8.27 -13.36 -6.60
N PRO A 124 8.90 -13.54 -7.78
CA PRO A 124 10.29 -13.98 -7.87
C PRO A 124 11.31 -13.08 -7.17
N ARG A 125 11.10 -11.75 -7.14
CA ARG A 125 11.99 -10.81 -6.47
C ARG A 125 12.09 -11.03 -4.95
N LEU A 126 11.11 -11.70 -4.34
CA LEU A 126 11.18 -12.06 -2.92
C LEU A 126 11.99 -13.33 -2.64
N HIS A 127 12.47 -14.00 -3.68
CA HIS A 127 13.36 -15.16 -3.59
C HIS A 127 14.75 -14.88 -4.15
N TYR A 128 14.95 -13.69 -4.72
CA TYR A 128 16.24 -13.27 -5.24
C TYR A 128 17.32 -13.30 -4.16
N SER A 129 18.45 -13.91 -4.48
CA SER A 129 19.58 -14.14 -3.57
C SER A 129 20.94 -13.92 -4.23
N GLY A 130 20.97 -13.07 -5.25
CA GLY A 130 22.19 -12.65 -5.93
C GLY A 130 22.73 -11.30 -5.43
N GLU A 131 23.61 -10.71 -6.23
CA GLU A 131 24.17 -9.39 -5.96
C GLU A 131 23.12 -8.28 -6.02
N PHE A 132 23.33 -7.20 -5.28
CA PHE A 132 22.44 -6.06 -5.26
C PHE A 132 22.30 -5.46 -6.65
N ALA A 133 21.06 -5.43 -7.14
CA ALA A 133 20.67 -4.72 -8.34
C ALA A 133 19.38 -3.94 -8.08
N PRO A 134 19.30 -2.63 -8.42
CA PRO A 134 18.08 -1.83 -8.22
C PRO A 134 16.82 -2.42 -8.89
N ALA A 135 16.98 -3.16 -9.98
CA ALA A 135 15.90 -3.84 -10.69
C ALA A 135 15.33 -5.06 -9.94
N GLN A 136 16.06 -5.59 -8.96
CA GLN A 136 15.66 -6.74 -8.15
C GLN A 136 14.97 -6.34 -6.84
N ILE A 137 14.92 -5.04 -6.53
CA ILE A 137 14.22 -4.56 -5.32
C ILE A 137 12.70 -4.67 -5.53
N PRO A 138 11.99 -5.43 -4.68
CA PRO A 138 10.55 -5.63 -4.78
C PRO A 138 9.77 -4.42 -4.24
N ALA A 139 8.51 -4.30 -4.62
CA ALA A 139 7.48 -3.39 -4.10
C ALA A 139 7.79 -1.88 -4.17
N ILE A 140 8.93 -1.45 -4.72
CA ILE A 140 9.30 -0.03 -4.82
C ILE A 140 8.81 0.62 -6.12
N THR A 141 8.47 1.90 -6.04
CA THR A 141 8.17 2.76 -7.19
C THR A 141 9.43 3.08 -8.00
N LEU A 142 9.26 3.49 -9.27
CA LEU A 142 10.36 4.00 -10.08
C LEU A 142 11.08 5.19 -9.41
N ALA A 143 10.32 6.13 -8.84
CA ALA A 143 10.89 7.27 -8.11
C ALA A 143 11.79 6.82 -6.94
N THR A 144 11.38 5.79 -6.19
CA THR A 144 12.20 5.23 -5.11
C THR A 144 13.43 4.52 -5.66
N ARG A 145 13.28 3.77 -6.77
CA ARG A 145 14.39 3.09 -7.44
C ARG A 145 15.47 4.07 -7.89
N LEU A 146 15.08 5.24 -8.40
CA LEU A 146 15.98 6.27 -8.93
C LEU A 146 16.65 7.14 -7.84
N LYS A 147 16.34 6.93 -6.56
CA LYS A 147 16.97 7.69 -5.49
C LYS A 147 18.50 7.48 -5.46
N PRO A 148 19.30 8.54 -5.26
CA PRO A 148 20.77 8.43 -5.27
C PRO A 148 21.32 7.37 -4.31
N GLU A 149 20.76 7.25 -3.11
CA GLU A 149 21.18 6.24 -2.11
C GLU A 149 20.90 4.80 -2.54
N VAL A 150 19.92 4.57 -3.42
CA VAL A 150 19.62 3.25 -4.00
C VAL A 150 20.57 2.98 -5.17
N GLN A 151 20.75 3.96 -6.04
CA GLN A 151 21.61 3.83 -7.23
C GLN A 151 23.10 3.67 -6.88
N SER A 152 23.56 4.36 -5.83
CA SER A 152 24.96 4.29 -5.38
C SER A 152 25.25 3.14 -4.41
N TYR A 153 24.24 2.38 -3.98
CA TYR A 153 24.41 1.36 -2.94
C TYR A 153 25.47 0.32 -3.31
N PHE A 154 25.45 -0.21 -4.55
CA PHE A 154 26.40 -1.25 -4.99
C PHE A 154 27.87 -0.81 -4.88
N GLY A 155 28.16 0.44 -5.25
CA GLY A 155 29.50 1.02 -5.22
C GLY A 155 29.93 1.62 -3.87
N ALA A 156 29.03 1.72 -2.90
CA ALA A 156 29.37 2.24 -1.57
C ALA A 156 30.34 1.31 -0.83
N ALA A 157 31.21 1.88 0.03
CA ALA A 157 32.14 1.11 0.84
C ALA A 157 31.41 0.17 1.82
N GLU A 158 32.03 -0.98 2.08
CA GLU A 158 31.59 -1.92 3.12
C GLU A 158 32.20 -1.54 4.48
N PRO A 159 31.52 -1.86 5.61
CA PRO A 159 30.24 -2.55 5.71
C PRO A 159 29.03 -1.64 5.46
N LYS A 160 27.97 -2.18 4.84
CA LYS A 160 26.70 -1.50 4.56
C LYS A 160 25.50 -2.44 4.63
N ALA A 161 24.31 -1.91 4.87
CA ALA A 161 23.07 -2.69 4.91
C ALA A 161 21.88 -1.87 4.39
N MET A 162 20.87 -2.58 3.85
CA MET A 162 19.61 -2.00 3.42
C MET A 162 18.43 -2.76 4.01
N ALA A 163 17.47 -2.02 4.57
CA ALA A 163 16.19 -2.55 5.02
C ALA A 163 15.06 -2.07 4.10
N ILE A 164 14.02 -2.90 3.98
CA ILE A 164 12.81 -2.64 3.20
C ILE A 164 11.55 -2.85 4.05
N HIS A 165 10.58 -1.95 3.87
CA HIS A 165 9.21 -2.13 4.36
C HIS A 165 8.30 -2.65 3.23
N PRO A 166 7.27 -3.46 3.51
CA PRO A 166 6.25 -3.87 2.52
C PRO A 166 5.65 -2.73 1.68
N TRP A 167 5.60 -1.49 2.20
CA TRP A 167 5.18 -0.28 1.44
C TRP A 167 6.20 0.20 0.39
N GLY A 168 7.26 -0.55 0.12
CA GLY A 168 8.30 -0.15 -0.83
C GLY A 168 9.22 0.97 -0.31
N ARG A 169 9.36 1.09 1.01
CA ARG A 169 10.25 2.09 1.63
C ARG A 169 11.59 1.46 1.96
N LEU A 170 12.67 2.18 1.64
CA LEU A 170 14.05 1.71 1.78
C LEU A 170 14.84 2.57 2.75
N PHE A 171 15.72 1.92 3.51
CA PHE A 171 16.57 2.57 4.50
C PHE A 171 17.97 1.97 4.39
N VAL A 172 18.97 2.82 4.18
CA VAL A 172 20.37 2.41 4.03
C VAL A 172 21.14 2.84 5.28
N SER A 173 22.01 1.95 5.78
CA SER A 173 23.03 2.29 6.76
C SER A 173 24.41 1.95 6.20
N LYS A 174 25.37 2.83 6.45
CA LYS A 174 26.78 2.70 6.11
C LYS A 174 27.65 3.30 7.24
N ASP A 175 28.97 3.13 7.12
CA ASP A 175 29.98 3.79 7.97
C ASP A 175 29.91 3.40 9.47
N ARG A 176 29.42 2.18 9.76
CA ARG A 176 29.50 1.58 11.11
C ARG A 176 30.69 0.65 11.22
N LYS A 177 31.04 0.28 12.46
CA LYS A 177 32.22 -0.54 12.77
C LYS A 177 32.16 -1.93 12.14
N ASN A 178 30.97 -2.49 11.99
CA ASN A 178 30.77 -3.83 11.44
C ASN A 178 29.42 -3.93 10.70
N LEU A 179 29.22 -5.05 10.00
CA LEU A 179 28.01 -5.32 9.22
C LEU A 179 26.75 -5.42 10.10
N ARG A 180 26.86 -5.99 11.30
CA ARG A 180 25.74 -6.15 12.22
C ARG A 180 25.19 -4.80 12.67
N ASP A 181 26.06 -3.87 13.05
CA ASP A 181 25.67 -2.52 13.46
C ASP A 181 24.91 -1.80 12.33
N ASN A 182 25.36 -1.95 11.08
CA ASN A 182 24.66 -1.39 9.92
C ASN A 182 23.28 -2.02 9.71
N ALA A 183 23.19 -3.35 9.82
CA ALA A 183 21.92 -4.06 9.67
C ALA A 183 20.90 -3.62 10.73
N ASP A 184 21.32 -3.52 11.99
CA ASP A 184 20.49 -3.08 13.10
C ASP A 184 20.03 -1.63 12.93
N VAL A 185 20.92 -0.73 12.51
CA VAL A 185 20.56 0.67 12.24
C VAL A 185 19.60 0.79 11.06
N ALA A 186 19.82 0.06 9.97
CA ALA A 186 18.91 0.07 8.82
C ALA A 186 17.49 -0.40 9.20
N LEU A 187 17.39 -1.49 9.96
CA LEU A 187 16.12 -1.99 10.48
C LEU A 187 15.48 -1.01 11.45
N ALA A 188 16.24 -0.45 12.41
CA ALA A 188 15.72 0.50 13.39
C ALA A 188 15.18 1.76 12.72
N ASN A 189 15.91 2.33 11.76
CA ASN A 189 15.46 3.50 11.00
C ASN A 189 14.17 3.19 10.23
N CYS A 190 14.08 2.00 9.62
CA CYS A 190 12.88 1.59 8.93
C CYS A 190 11.70 1.39 9.89
N ASN A 191 11.92 0.67 11.00
CA ASN A 191 10.91 0.35 12.01
C ASN A 191 10.40 1.60 12.75
N ASN A 192 11.24 2.63 12.89
CA ASN A 192 10.90 3.90 13.53
C ASN A 192 10.45 4.99 12.55
N ASP A 193 10.25 4.66 11.27
CA ASP A 193 9.81 5.63 10.27
C ASP A 193 8.46 6.29 10.66
N PRO A 194 8.44 7.62 10.90
CA PRO A 194 7.27 8.32 11.41
C PRO A 194 6.09 8.32 10.43
N VAL A 195 6.34 8.11 9.13
CA VAL A 195 5.28 8.01 8.12
C VAL A 195 4.42 6.75 8.34
N ARG A 196 5.03 5.68 8.86
CA ARG A 196 4.34 4.40 9.07
C ARG A 196 3.51 4.39 10.33
N LYS A 197 4.00 5.02 11.40
CA LYS A 197 3.38 4.96 12.74
C LYS A 197 3.13 3.51 13.19
N GLY A 198 4.06 2.61 12.90
CA GLY A 198 3.97 1.18 13.22
C GLY A 198 2.95 0.37 12.39
N ARG A 199 2.33 0.95 11.35
CA ARG A 199 1.36 0.24 10.51
C ARG A 199 2.03 -0.79 9.60
N ASP A 200 1.27 -1.86 9.32
CA ASP A 200 1.59 -2.87 8.33
C ASP A 200 2.89 -3.65 8.58
N GLY A 201 3.23 -3.81 9.85
CA GLY A 201 4.22 -4.77 10.31
C GLY A 201 5.67 -4.26 10.32
N ASN A 202 6.58 -5.23 10.42
CA ASN A 202 8.00 -4.98 10.56
C ASN A 202 8.68 -4.78 9.20
N CYS A 203 9.82 -4.11 9.23
CA CYS A 203 10.76 -4.09 8.12
C CYS A 203 11.61 -5.36 8.06
N PHE A 204 12.21 -5.60 6.90
CA PHE A 204 13.08 -6.74 6.63
C PHE A 204 14.43 -6.27 6.13
N LEU A 205 15.49 -7.05 6.38
CA LEU A 205 16.75 -6.84 5.69
C LEU A 205 16.57 -7.24 4.22
N TYR A 206 16.93 -6.33 3.33
CA TYR A 206 16.95 -6.56 1.90
C TYR A 206 18.36 -6.94 1.44
N ALA A 207 19.38 -6.18 1.83
CA ALA A 207 20.76 -6.42 1.44
C ALA A 207 21.73 -6.24 2.61
N LEU A 208 22.78 -7.04 2.62
CA LEU A 208 23.93 -6.96 3.50
C LEU A 208 25.17 -6.90 2.61
N ASN A 209 25.96 -5.83 2.73
CA ASN A 209 26.99 -5.50 1.75
C ASN A 209 26.40 -5.47 0.33
N ASN A 210 26.89 -6.29 -0.60
CA ASN A 210 26.32 -6.42 -1.94
C ASN A 210 25.43 -7.67 -2.08
N ASP A 211 25.20 -8.45 -1.03
CA ASP A 211 24.37 -9.66 -1.10
C ASP A 211 22.91 -9.36 -0.77
N VAL A 212 21.99 -9.76 -1.66
CA VAL A 212 20.55 -9.70 -1.37
C VAL A 212 20.15 -10.88 -0.49
N VAL A 213 19.49 -10.59 0.64
CA VAL A 213 19.13 -11.56 1.69
C VAL A 213 17.63 -11.68 1.93
N ILE A 214 16.79 -11.09 1.08
CA ILE A 214 15.33 -11.03 1.25
C ILE A 214 14.65 -12.42 1.28
N SER A 215 15.25 -13.43 0.63
CA SER A 215 14.78 -14.81 0.68
C SER A 215 14.86 -15.42 2.08
N ARG A 216 15.75 -14.92 2.95
CA ARG A 216 15.94 -15.38 4.33
C ARG A 216 15.00 -14.72 5.34
N ARG A 217 14.12 -13.82 4.89
CA ARG A 217 13.24 -13.01 5.77
C ARG A 217 12.37 -13.85 6.73
N LEU A 218 11.95 -15.04 6.31
CA LEU A 218 11.12 -15.94 7.12
C LEU A 218 11.92 -16.78 8.11
N GLN A 219 13.25 -16.85 7.94
CA GLN A 219 14.15 -17.62 8.80
C GLN A 219 14.77 -16.73 9.88
N ILE A 220 15.03 -15.46 9.56
CA ILE A 220 15.73 -14.50 10.44
C ILE A 220 14.76 -13.83 11.42
N PHE A 221 13.46 -13.79 11.09
CA PHE A 221 12.41 -13.26 11.96
C PHE A 221 11.24 -14.25 12.00
N PRO A 222 11.20 -15.19 12.96
CA PRO A 222 9.99 -15.95 13.21
C PRO A 222 8.91 -14.93 13.56
N THR A 223 7.87 -14.87 12.73
CA THR A 223 6.69 -14.05 12.99
C THR A 223 6.24 -14.26 14.43
N ALA A 224 6.26 -13.20 15.25
CA ALA A 224 5.43 -13.18 16.45
C ALA A 224 3.99 -13.42 15.97
N ARG A 225 3.43 -14.56 16.38
CA ARG A 225 2.02 -14.89 16.14
C ARG A 225 1.13 -13.92 16.89
#